data_AF-A0AAE0IBG8-F1
#
_entry.id   AF-A0AAE0IBG8-F1
#
_cell.length_a   1.000
_cell.length_b   1.000
_cell.length_c   1.000
_cell.angle_alpha   90.00
_cell.angle_beta   90.00
_cell.angle_gamma   90.00
#
_symmetry.space_group_name_H-M   'P 1'
#
loop_
_entity.id
_entity.type
_entity.pdbx_description
1 polymer ?
#
loop_
_entity_poly.entity_id
_entity_poly.type
_entity_poly.pdbx_seq_one_letter_code
_entity_poly.pdbx_strand_id
1 'polypeptide(L)'
;MLPTTPFGPTMRRFAATSMSPSSPAVKVAMAKTAPGMIIPGLVVFGAVYGVVAYVRSQLKQESETMNRMFAQQNSPRVLEARKKNYLIETEGDPRKSVYNILNWSR
;
A
#
# COMPACT_ATOMS: atom_id res chain seq x y z
N MET A 1 -0.59 10.44 35.64
CA MET A 1 0.01 11.34 34.64
C MET A 1 0.55 10.48 33.51
N LEU A 2 -0.01 10.62 32.30
CA LEU A 2 0.34 9.86 31.10
C LEU A 2 1.44 10.60 30.32
N PRO A 3 2.53 9.97 29.87
CA PRO A 3 3.41 10.56 28.89
C PRO A 3 2.81 10.39 27.49
N THR A 4 2.41 11.50 26.88
CA THR A 4 2.10 11.61 25.45
C THR A 4 3.41 11.68 24.67
N THR A 5 3.80 10.61 23.98
CA THR A 5 4.86 10.68 22.97
C THR A 5 4.23 10.92 21.59
N PRO A 6 4.63 11.96 20.85
CA PRO A 6 4.10 12.26 19.53
C PRO A 6 4.51 11.19 18.52
N PHE A 7 3.57 10.84 17.66
CA PHE A 7 3.75 10.04 16.45
C PHE A 7 4.82 10.70 15.56
N GLY A 8 6.05 10.23 15.67
CA GLY A 8 7.09 10.43 14.66
C GLY A 8 7.13 9.21 13.73
N PRO A 9 7.39 9.37 12.43
CA PRO A 9 7.73 8.24 11.59
C PRO A 9 9.04 7.64 12.11
N THR A 10 8.98 6.45 12.71
CA THR A 10 10.17 5.70 13.08
C THR A 10 10.86 5.28 11.79
N MET A 11 11.82 6.08 11.31
CA MET A 11 12.75 5.62 10.28
C MET A 11 13.53 4.46 10.88
N ARG A 12 13.17 3.24 10.49
CA ARG A 12 13.92 2.04 10.79
C ARG A 12 15.27 2.19 10.08
N ARG A 13 16.28 2.68 10.82
CA ARG A 13 17.68 2.68 10.37
C ARG A 13 18.07 1.23 10.10
N PHE A 14 18.07 0.84 8.84
CA PHE A 14 18.77 -0.35 8.42
C PHE A 14 20.26 -0.07 8.61
N ALA A 15 20.88 -0.77 9.56
CA ALA A 15 22.32 -0.82 9.67
C ALA A 15 22.86 -1.27 8.31
N ALA A 16 23.74 -0.46 7.72
CA ALA A 16 24.43 -0.80 6.49
C ALA A 16 25.43 -1.91 6.79
N THR A 17 24.95 -3.16 6.79
CA THR A 17 25.82 -4.31 6.55
C THR A 17 26.27 -4.17 5.10
N SER A 18 27.55 -3.88 4.89
CA SER A 18 28.20 -3.86 3.59
C SER A 18 28.21 -5.29 3.00
N MET A 19 27.07 -5.74 2.50
CA MET A 19 27.00 -6.91 1.64
C MET A 19 27.41 -6.46 0.23
N SER A 20 28.66 -6.75 -0.12
CA SER A 20 29.14 -6.68 -1.50
C SER A 20 28.25 -7.56 -2.37
N PRO A 21 27.50 -7.02 -3.35
CA PRO A 21 26.79 -7.85 -4.30
C PRO A 21 27.82 -8.40 -5.31
N SER A 22 28.33 -9.61 -5.08
CA SER A 22 28.94 -10.38 -6.17
C SER A 22 27.80 -10.87 -7.08
N SER A 23 27.29 -9.97 -7.92
CA SER A 23 26.41 -10.37 -9.01
C SER A 23 27.22 -11.23 -9.99
N PRO A 24 26.78 -12.45 -10.35
CA PRO A 24 27.33 -13.10 -11.52
C PRO A 24 27.00 -12.20 -12.72
N ALA A 25 28.03 -11.75 -13.43
CA ALA A 25 27.88 -10.99 -14.65
C ALA A 25 27.08 -11.83 -15.65
N VAL A 26 25.78 -11.54 -15.79
CA VAL A 26 24.95 -12.09 -16.86
C VAL A 26 25.51 -11.50 -18.14
N LYS A 27 26.26 -12.31 -18.90
CA LYS A 27 26.75 -11.94 -20.23
C LYS A 27 25.55 -11.84 -21.16
N VAL A 28 25.03 -10.63 -21.30
CA VAL A 28 23.99 -10.32 -22.29
C VAL A 28 24.69 -10.36 -23.66
N ALA A 29 24.39 -11.40 -24.45
CA ALA A 29 24.85 -11.48 -25.82
C ALA A 29 24.28 -10.29 -26.61
N MET A 30 25.15 -9.36 -26.99
CA MET A 30 24.78 -8.18 -27.76
C MET A 30 24.51 -8.63 -29.21
N ALA A 31 23.26 -8.97 -29.51
CA ALA A 31 22.81 -9.20 -30.87
C ALA A 31 23.00 -7.89 -31.66
N LYS A 32 23.72 -7.98 -32.79
CA LYS A 32 23.92 -6.86 -33.73
C LYS A 32 22.59 -6.55 -34.43
N THR A 33 21.75 -5.76 -33.78
CA THR A 33 20.56 -5.16 -34.38
C THR A 33 20.81 -3.65 -34.48
N ALA A 34 20.57 -3.07 -35.65
CA ALA A 34 20.97 -1.72 -36.06
C ALA A 34 20.87 -0.65 -34.93
N PRO A 35 21.95 0.10 -34.62
CA PRO A 35 22.12 0.80 -33.33
C PRO A 35 21.50 2.21 -33.22
N GLY A 36 20.81 2.71 -34.25
CA GLY A 36 20.52 4.15 -34.34
C GLY A 36 19.36 4.68 -33.48
N MET A 37 18.33 3.86 -33.20
CA MET A 37 17.06 4.41 -32.67
C MET A 37 16.34 3.56 -31.62
N ILE A 38 16.65 2.26 -31.53
CA ILE A 38 15.95 1.33 -30.62
C ILE A 38 16.49 1.45 -29.19
N ILE A 39 17.81 1.70 -29.05
CA ILE A 39 18.49 1.83 -27.76
C ILE A 39 17.93 2.99 -26.92
N PRO A 40 17.81 4.25 -27.42
CA PRO A 40 17.26 5.34 -26.61
C PRO A 40 15.79 5.11 -26.20
N GLY A 41 14.98 4.50 -27.08
CA GLY A 41 13.58 4.18 -26.76
C GLY A 41 13.45 3.19 -25.60
N LEU A 42 14.29 2.14 -25.57
CA LEU A 42 14.31 1.17 -24.47
C LEU A 42 14.75 1.79 -23.14
N VAL A 43 15.70 2.73 -23.17
CA VAL A 43 16.14 3.45 -21.96
C VAL A 43 15.00 4.28 -21.38
N VAL A 44 14.30 5.04 -22.22
CA VAL A 44 13.14 5.85 -21.77
C VAL A 44 12.03 4.94 -21.24
N PHE A 45 11.72 3.85 -21.94
CA PHE A 45 10.70 2.90 -21.50
C PHE A 45 11.05 2.26 -20.15
N GLY A 46 12.31 1.84 -19.97
CA GLY A 46 12.80 1.31 -18.70
C GLY A 46 12.73 2.32 -17.56
N ALA A 47 13.07 3.58 -17.82
CA ALA A 47 12.99 4.65 -16.83
C ALA A 47 11.53 4.90 -16.40
N VAL A 48 10.60 5.05 -17.36
CA VAL A 48 9.17 5.25 -17.08
C VAL A 48 8.60 4.06 -16.31
N TYR A 49 8.90 2.83 -16.75
CA TYR A 49 8.44 1.62 -16.06
C TYR A 49 8.96 1.55 -14.62
N GLY A 50 10.23 1.90 -14.40
CA GLY A 50 10.83 1.95 -13.06
C GLY A 50 10.11 2.92 -12.13
N VAL A 51 9.80 4.13 -12.60
CA VAL A 51 9.05 5.13 -11.82
C VAL A 51 7.63 4.64 -11.51
N VAL A 52 6.91 4.12 -12.50
CA VAL A 52 5.55 3.59 -12.30
C VAL A 52 5.55 2.42 -11.31
N ALA A 53 6.50 1.49 -11.43
CA ALA A 53 6.64 0.36 -10.52
C ALA A 53 6.96 0.82 -9.08
N TYR A 54 7.81 1.84 -8.93
CA TYR A 54 8.14 2.41 -7.63
C TYR A 54 6.93 3.06 -6.95
N VAL A 55 6.22 3.92 -7.68
CA VAL A 55 4.98 4.55 -7.17
C VAL A 55 3.95 3.49 -6.79
N ARG A 56 3.75 2.48 -7.65
CA ARG A 56 2.86 1.34 -7.36
C ARG A 56 3.28 0.58 -6.10
N SER A 57 4.58 0.41 -5.87
CA SER A 57 5.10 -0.25 -4.67
C SER A 57 4.79 0.54 -3.40
N GLN A 58 4.96 1.87 -3.44
CA GLN A 58 4.61 2.76 -2.32
C GLN A 58 3.11 2.69 -2.00
N LEU A 59 2.25 2.85 -3.02
CA LEU A 59 0.79 2.75 -2.83
C LEU A 59 0.38 1.38 -2.27
N LYS A 60 1.02 0.30 -2.73
CA LYS A 60 0.75 -1.03 -2.18
C LYS A 60 1.13 -1.13 -0.70
N GLN A 61 2.31 -0.66 -0.30
CA GLN A 61 2.76 -0.69 1.08
C GLN A 61 1.85 0.13 2.01
N GLU A 62 1.41 1.31 1.56
CA GLU A 62 0.46 2.13 2.30
C GLU A 62 -0.92 1.46 2.39
N SER A 63 -1.40 0.87 1.28
CA SER A 63 -2.69 0.19 1.24
C SER A 63 -2.74 -1.01 2.18
N GLU A 64 -1.67 -1.80 2.27
CA GLU A 64 -1.60 -2.96 3.18
C GLU A 64 -1.58 -2.51 4.64
N THR A 65 -0.87 -1.42 4.93
CA THR A 65 -0.83 -0.83 6.27
C THR A 65 -2.22 -0.36 6.69
N MET A 66 -2.92 0.36 5.82
CA MET A 66 -4.28 0.82 6.06
C MET A 66 -5.26 -0.35 6.20
N ASN A 67 -5.14 -1.36 5.34
CA ASN A 67 -5.99 -2.55 5.39
C ASN A 67 -5.80 -3.33 6.71
N ARG A 68 -4.57 -3.41 7.21
CA ARG A 68 -4.27 -4.03 8.51
C ARG A 68 -4.90 -3.29 9.68
N MET A 69 -4.96 -1.95 9.62
CA MET A 69 -5.64 -1.15 10.66
C MET A 69 -7.16 -1.35 10.61
N PHE A 70 -7.76 -1.35 9.42
CA PHE A 70 -9.20 -1.61 9.27
C PHE A 70 -9.58 -3.05 9.61
N ALA A 71 -8.71 -4.02 9.35
CA ALA A 71 -8.94 -5.41 9.73
C ALA A 71 -9.10 -5.58 11.25
N GLN A 72 -8.35 -4.82 12.06
CA GLN A 72 -8.48 -4.84 13.52
C GLN A 72 -9.85 -4.34 14.00
N GLN A 73 -10.40 -3.32 13.31
CA GLN A 73 -11.72 -2.76 13.61
C GLN A 73 -12.89 -3.67 13.20
N ASN A 74 -12.63 -4.69 12.37
CA ASN A 74 -13.63 -5.68 11.93
C ASN A 74 -13.52 -7.01 12.69
N SER A 75 -12.80 -7.06 13.82
CA SER A 75 -12.79 -8.25 14.67
C SER A 75 -14.18 -8.51 15.29
N PRO A 76 -14.59 -9.79 15.50
CA PRO A 76 -15.92 -10.13 16.01
C PRO A 76 -16.26 -9.40 17.32
N ARG A 77 -15.29 -9.31 18.22
CA ARG A 77 -15.41 -8.60 19.50
C ARG A 77 -15.72 -7.10 19.34
N VAL A 78 -15.10 -6.44 18.38
CA VAL A 78 -15.34 -5.00 18.12
C VAL A 78 -16.70 -4.80 17.44
N LEU A 79 -17.10 -5.73 16.58
CA LEU A 79 -18.42 -5.71 15.95
C LEU A 79 -19.54 -5.92 16.97
N GLU A 80 -19.39 -6.84 17.93
CA GLU A 80 -20.32 -7.04 19.04
C GLU A 80 -20.40 -5.81 19.96
N ALA A 81 -19.25 -5.22 20.32
CA ALA A 81 -19.22 -3.99 21.09
C ALA A 81 -19.91 -2.82 20.37
N ARG A 82 -19.70 -2.70 19.04
CA ARG A 82 -20.38 -1.71 18.20
C ARG A 82 -21.89 -1.96 18.16
N LYS A 83 -22.32 -3.22 17.96
CA LYS A 83 -23.75 -3.58 17.98
C LYS A 83 -24.42 -3.18 19.28
N LYS A 84 -23.76 -3.44 20.41
CA LYS A 84 -24.24 -3.06 21.74
C LYS A 84 -24.31 -1.54 21.93
N ASN A 85 -23.26 -0.81 21.53
CA ASN A 85 -23.19 0.64 21.75
C ASN A 85 -24.14 1.44 20.86
N TYR A 86 -24.41 0.97 19.64
CA TYR A 86 -25.30 1.63 18.69
C TYR A 86 -26.68 0.99 18.60
N LEU A 87 -27.04 0.14 19.59
CA LEU A 87 -28.35 -0.51 19.70
C LEU A 87 -28.85 -1.07 18.35
N ILE A 88 -27.94 -1.66 17.57
CA ILE A 88 -28.19 -2.01 16.16
C ILE A 88 -29.36 -3.00 16.03
N GLU A 89 -29.58 -3.83 17.05
CA GLU A 89 -30.69 -4.80 17.08
C GLU A 89 -32.04 -4.17 17.44
N THR A 90 -32.04 -3.00 18.10
CA THR A 90 -33.23 -2.31 18.59
C THR A 90 -33.65 -1.16 17.66
N GLU A 91 -32.67 -0.40 17.16
CA GLU A 91 -32.88 0.81 16.34
C GLU A 91 -32.51 0.61 14.86
N GLY A 92 -31.94 -0.56 14.51
CA GLY A 92 -31.51 -0.89 13.15
C GLY A 92 -30.13 -0.33 12.79
N ASP A 93 -29.44 -0.95 11.83
CA ASP A 93 -28.11 -0.46 11.38
C ASP A 93 -28.28 0.81 10.52
N PRO A 94 -27.79 1.99 10.95
CA PRO A 94 -27.92 3.22 10.18
C PRO A 94 -27.27 3.15 8.80
N ARG A 95 -26.30 2.26 8.59
CA ARG A 95 -25.66 2.02 7.27
C ARG A 95 -26.60 1.33 6.27
N LYS A 96 -27.59 0.62 6.78
CA LYS A 96 -28.62 -0.08 6.00
C LYS A 96 -29.95 0.68 5.98
N SER A 97 -30.00 1.87 6.58
CA SER A 97 -31.18 2.72 6.53
C SER A 97 -31.51 3.09 5.08
N VAL A 98 -32.82 3.20 4.79
CA VAL A 98 -33.32 3.56 3.46
C VAL A 98 -32.72 4.90 3.00
N TYR A 99 -32.55 5.86 3.91
CA TYR A 99 -31.93 7.15 3.62
C TYR A 99 -30.47 7.04 3.16
N ASN A 100 -29.67 6.15 3.75
CA ASN A 100 -28.27 5.94 3.34
C ASN A 100 -28.19 5.24 1.97
N ILE A 101 -29.09 4.30 1.68
CA ILE A 101 -29.16 3.61 0.39
C ILE A 101 -29.53 4.59 -0.74
N LEU A 102 -30.50 5.47 -0.50
CA LEU A 102 -30.95 6.46 -1.48
C LEU A 102 -29.90 7.55 -1.74
N ASN A 103 -29.09 7.91 -0.74
CA ASN A 103 -28.02 8.90 -0.90
C ASN A 103 -26.84 8.40 -1.75
N TRP A 104 -26.53 7.11 -1.72
CA TRP A 104 -25.43 6.52 -2.50
C TRP A 104 -25.81 6.05 -3.90
N SER A 105 -27.11 6.02 -4.21
CA SER A 105 -27.63 5.64 -5.54
C SER A 105 -27.70 6.82 -6.53
N ARG A 106 -27.17 7.99 -6.15
CA ARG A 106 -27.12 9.21 -6.97
C ARG A 106 -25.67 9.58 -7.26
#